data_AF-A0A9N7UJV2-F1
#
_entry.id   AF-A0A9N7UJV2-F1
#
_cell.length_a   1.000
_cell.length_b   1.000
_cell.length_c   1.000
_cell.angle_alpha   90.00
_cell.angle_beta   90.00
_cell.angle_gamma   90.00
#
_symmetry.space_group_name_H-M   'P 1'
#
loop_
_entity.id
_entity.type
_entity.pdbx_description
1 polymer ?
#
loop_
_entity_poly.entity_id
_entity_poly.type
_entity_poly.pdbx_seq_one_letter_code
_entity_poly.pdbx_strand_id
1 'polypeptide(L)'
;MLLLKMLQAATQASDDKDIVKSHAVRALGNLLRFLRESQLTKSAFQRPLDDAVRALVKTVQAEAIMKVRWNTCYALGNAFRNPALPLDSALWSQDVFSALCHVVTFCKNYKVRIKSAAALAVPARRGCYGDIKQFSFVWHSLATALENSEDTNDFLEYRYCASLRHTLSQALLHLLGVSESQDMPALGASLDSEEGCTIKKHLTRCIRAEDGGGELEGEKEMGGNSFNTQQRIEHLQLTLSKVKELRAEGDGRREEEGGKDIVVSFLEDCLKTCEEQLELQQ
;
A
#
# COMPACT_ATOMS: atom_id res chain seq x y z
N MET A 1 -16.59 26.17 9.80
CA MET A 1 -15.75 26.30 11.02
C MET A 1 -15.70 25.03 11.86
N LEU A 2 -16.79 24.24 11.99
CA LEU A 2 -16.77 23.03 12.84
C LEU A 2 -15.70 22.00 12.45
N LEU A 3 -15.63 21.60 11.16
CA LEU A 3 -14.62 20.63 10.68
C LEU A 3 -13.18 21.06 10.96
N LEU A 4 -12.89 22.36 10.84
CA LEU A 4 -11.57 22.91 11.17
C LEU A 4 -11.24 22.71 12.65
N LYS A 5 -12.19 23.05 13.53
CA LYS A 5 -12.04 22.87 14.97
C LYS A 5 -11.89 21.39 15.34
N MET A 6 -12.63 20.49 14.68
CA MET A 6 -12.51 19.05 14.88
C MET A 6 -11.13 18.54 14.47
N LEU A 7 -10.61 18.98 13.33
CA LEU A 7 -9.27 18.61 12.86
C LEU A 7 -8.19 19.06 13.84
N GLN A 8 -8.26 20.31 14.29
CA GLN A 8 -7.33 20.86 15.27
C GLN A 8 -7.40 20.14 16.62
N ALA A 9 -8.62 19.91 17.13
CA ALA A 9 -8.81 19.20 18.40
C ALA A 9 -8.32 17.74 18.34
N ALA A 10 -8.61 17.03 17.25
CA ALA A 10 -8.11 15.67 17.04
C ALA A 10 -6.58 15.64 16.88
N THR A 11 -5.99 16.67 16.28
CA THR A 11 -4.53 16.82 16.17
C THR A 11 -3.91 16.97 17.56
N GLN A 12 -4.45 17.87 18.40
CA GLN A 12 -3.99 18.05 19.77
C GLN A 12 -4.16 16.78 20.62
N ALA A 13 -5.30 16.10 20.50
CA ALA A 13 -5.56 14.86 21.23
C ALA A 13 -4.66 13.68 20.80
N SER A 14 -4.00 13.76 19.64
CA SER A 14 -3.06 12.73 19.19
C SER A 14 -1.74 12.73 19.97
N ASP A 15 -1.44 13.79 20.72
CA ASP A 15 -0.27 13.86 21.60
C ASP A 15 -0.55 13.33 23.03
N ASP A 16 -1.78 12.89 23.32
CA ASP A 16 -2.16 12.36 24.63
C ASP A 16 -1.68 10.90 24.85
N LYS A 17 -2.09 10.28 25.94
CA LYS A 17 -1.85 8.86 26.27
C LYS A 17 -2.52 7.95 25.25
N ASP A 18 -2.00 6.74 25.14
CA ASP A 18 -2.31 5.80 24.07
C ASP A 18 -3.81 5.45 23.91
N ILE A 19 -4.59 5.49 24.98
CA ILE A 19 -6.05 5.31 24.89
C ILE A 19 -6.67 6.42 24.05
N VAL A 20 -6.49 7.68 24.45
CA VAL A 20 -7.04 8.86 23.75
C VAL A 20 -6.43 8.98 22.36
N LYS A 21 -5.10 8.86 22.26
CA LYS A 21 -4.35 8.89 21.01
C LYS A 21 -4.90 7.91 19.97
N SER A 22 -5.23 6.68 20.38
CA SER A 22 -5.77 5.67 19.46
C SER A 22 -7.09 6.08 18.82
N HIS A 23 -7.94 6.85 19.51
CA HIS A 23 -9.18 7.38 18.97
C HIS A 23 -8.96 8.67 18.17
N ALA A 24 -8.04 9.53 18.64
CA ALA A 24 -7.70 10.78 17.98
C ALA A 24 -7.15 10.56 16.57
N VAL A 25 -6.19 9.64 16.38
CA VAL A 25 -5.63 9.34 15.05
C VAL A 25 -6.68 8.76 14.11
N ARG A 26 -7.63 7.96 14.61
CA ARG A 26 -8.73 7.43 13.80
C ARG A 26 -9.72 8.54 13.40
N ALA A 27 -9.98 9.51 14.28
CA ALA A 27 -10.75 10.69 13.94
C ALA A 27 -10.03 11.52 12.86
N LEU A 28 -8.71 11.73 12.97
CA LEU A 28 -7.92 12.42 11.95
C LEU A 28 -8.04 11.77 10.57
N GLY A 29 -7.84 10.44 10.48
CA GLY A 29 -7.97 9.73 9.21
C GLY A 29 -9.36 9.84 8.57
N ASN A 30 -10.42 9.86 9.38
CA ASN A 30 -11.78 10.08 8.88
C ASN A 30 -12.02 11.52 8.42
N LEU A 31 -11.58 12.49 9.22
CA LEU A 31 -11.70 13.90 8.86
C LEU A 31 -10.95 14.18 7.56
N LEU A 32 -9.69 13.76 7.44
CA LEU A 32 -8.88 13.91 6.23
C LEU A 32 -9.53 13.25 5.00
N ARG A 33 -10.19 12.09 5.17
CA ARG A 33 -10.92 11.43 4.09
C ARG A 33 -12.09 12.26 3.57
N PHE A 34 -12.82 12.93 4.45
CA PHE A 34 -14.06 13.65 4.11
C PHE A 34 -13.87 15.15 3.85
N LEU A 35 -12.67 15.69 4.04
CA LEU A 35 -12.38 17.08 3.67
C LEU A 35 -12.58 17.28 2.16
N ARG A 36 -13.40 18.26 1.81
CA ARG A 36 -13.69 18.58 0.41
C ARG A 36 -12.63 19.53 -0.15
N GLU A 37 -12.44 19.50 -1.46
CA GLU A 37 -11.54 20.42 -2.16
C GLU A 37 -11.80 21.90 -1.80
N SER A 38 -13.08 22.33 -1.76
CA SER A 38 -13.48 23.68 -1.31
C SER A 38 -13.02 24.07 0.11
N GLN A 39 -12.66 23.10 0.95
CA GLN A 39 -12.11 23.34 2.28
C GLN A 39 -10.58 23.35 2.23
N LEU A 40 -9.98 22.43 1.47
CA LEU A 40 -8.53 22.31 1.30
C LEU A 40 -7.90 23.51 0.62
N THR A 41 -8.63 24.18 -0.28
CA THR A 41 -8.19 25.42 -0.94
C THR A 41 -8.26 26.66 -0.03
N LYS A 42 -8.92 26.57 1.14
CA LYS A 42 -8.97 27.68 2.09
C LYS A 42 -7.68 27.73 2.89
N SER A 43 -7.03 28.90 2.92
CA SER A 43 -5.80 29.15 3.70
C SER A 43 -5.92 28.73 5.17
N ALA A 44 -7.11 28.88 5.76
CA ALA A 44 -7.37 28.46 7.14
C ALA A 44 -7.20 26.95 7.40
N PHE A 45 -7.30 26.10 6.37
CA PHE A 45 -7.13 24.64 6.48
C PHE A 45 -5.73 24.16 6.13
N GLN A 46 -4.91 24.95 5.41
CA GLN A 46 -3.60 24.51 4.93
C GLN A 46 -2.69 24.05 6.08
N ARG A 47 -2.45 24.93 7.06
CA ARG A 47 -1.62 24.58 8.22
C ARG A 47 -2.23 23.46 9.08
N PRO A 48 -3.52 23.51 9.45
CA PRO A 48 -4.13 22.42 10.23
C PRO A 48 -4.15 21.06 9.52
N LEU A 49 -4.19 21.03 8.19
CA LEU A 49 -4.04 19.80 7.42
C LEU A 49 -2.62 19.24 7.53
N ASP A 50 -1.62 20.09 7.30
CA ASP A 50 -0.21 19.70 7.44
C ASP A 50 0.10 19.21 8.86
N ASP A 51 -0.36 19.94 9.87
CA ASP A 51 -0.20 19.57 11.29
C ASP A 51 -0.85 18.21 11.58
N ALA A 52 -2.05 17.96 11.05
CA ALA A 52 -2.76 16.69 11.23
C ALA A 52 -2.01 15.51 10.60
N VAL A 53 -1.49 15.66 9.38
CA VAL A 53 -0.76 14.58 8.71
C VAL A 53 0.59 14.35 9.41
N ARG A 54 1.31 15.41 9.78
CA ARG A 54 2.57 15.30 10.53
C ARG A 54 2.37 14.64 11.89
N ALA A 55 1.24 14.87 12.56
CA ALA A 55 0.89 14.19 13.79
C ALA A 55 0.69 12.67 13.57
N LEU A 56 0.09 12.25 12.46
CA LEU A 56 -0.02 10.84 12.09
C LEU A 56 1.37 10.22 11.81
N VAL A 57 2.24 10.92 11.06
CA VAL A 57 3.62 10.46 10.79
C VAL A 57 4.40 10.28 12.09
N LYS A 58 4.40 11.31 12.95
CA LYS A 58 5.03 11.26 14.27
C LYS A 58 4.51 10.08 15.09
N THR A 59 3.20 9.86 15.08
CA THR A 59 2.56 8.80 15.86
C THR A 59 2.93 7.40 15.38
N VAL A 60 3.02 7.18 14.06
CA VAL A 60 3.36 5.85 13.52
C VAL A 60 4.84 5.52 13.74
N GLN A 61 5.72 6.53 13.71
CA GLN A 61 7.16 6.38 13.97
C GLN A 61 7.46 6.23 15.48
N ALA A 62 6.68 6.86 16.35
CA ALA A 62 6.88 6.79 17.80
C ALA A 62 6.73 5.36 18.36
N GLU A 63 7.41 5.08 19.47
CA GLU A 63 7.13 3.92 20.30
C GLU A 63 5.76 4.09 20.97
N ALA A 64 4.75 3.48 20.36
CA ALA A 64 3.38 3.46 20.86
C ALA A 64 2.87 2.02 20.87
N ILE A 65 1.85 1.75 21.69
CA ILE A 65 1.22 0.41 21.66
C ILE A 65 0.73 0.06 20.25
N MET A 66 0.71 -1.24 19.94
CA MET A 66 0.38 -1.71 18.59
C MET A 66 -1.00 -1.23 18.10
N LYS A 67 -1.97 -1.05 19.00
CA LYS A 67 -3.29 -0.48 18.66
C LYS A 67 -3.19 0.94 18.08
N VAL A 68 -2.31 1.79 18.64
CA VAL A 68 -2.09 3.16 18.15
C VAL A 68 -1.44 3.11 16.77
N ARG A 69 -0.37 2.34 16.60
CA ARG A 69 0.32 2.20 15.30
C ARG A 69 -0.61 1.64 14.23
N TRP A 70 -1.41 0.63 14.57
CA TRP A 70 -2.42 0.05 13.71
C TRP A 70 -3.47 1.09 13.28
N ASN A 71 -4.05 1.83 14.24
CA ASN A 71 -5.05 2.87 13.95
C ASN A 71 -4.46 4.01 13.11
N THR A 72 -3.17 4.30 13.28
CA THR A 72 -2.47 5.34 12.52
C THR A 72 -2.23 4.91 11.08
N CYS A 73 -1.80 3.67 10.83
CA CYS A 73 -1.69 3.11 9.48
C CYS A 73 -3.07 3.10 8.79
N TYR A 74 -4.12 2.67 9.51
CA TYR A 74 -5.50 2.74 9.03
C TYR A 74 -5.90 4.18 8.68
N ALA A 75 -5.59 5.15 9.56
CA ALA A 75 -5.94 6.55 9.34
C ALA A 75 -5.26 7.13 8.11
N LEU A 76 -3.98 6.83 7.88
CA LEU A 76 -3.23 7.24 6.68
C LEU A 76 -3.83 6.63 5.41
N GLY A 77 -4.09 5.31 5.41
CA GLY A 77 -4.75 4.66 4.28
C GLY A 77 -6.16 5.22 4.00
N ASN A 78 -6.92 5.54 5.06
CA ASN A 78 -8.24 6.15 4.91
C ASN A 78 -8.14 7.58 4.36
N ALA A 79 -7.15 8.37 4.79
CA ALA A 79 -6.88 9.71 4.28
C ALA A 79 -6.56 9.67 2.79
N PHE A 80 -5.69 8.76 2.34
CA PHE A 80 -5.31 8.59 0.93
C PHE A 80 -6.47 8.29 -0.02
N ARG A 81 -7.63 7.85 0.49
CA ARG A 81 -8.85 7.68 -0.32
C ARG A 81 -9.50 9.02 -0.70
N ASN A 82 -9.01 10.14 -0.19
CA ASN A 82 -9.47 11.46 -0.59
C ASN A 82 -8.65 11.95 -1.81
N PRO A 83 -9.26 12.04 -3.01
CA PRO A 83 -8.56 12.48 -4.20
C PRO A 83 -8.16 13.96 -4.16
N ALA A 84 -8.76 14.75 -3.26
CA ALA A 84 -8.42 16.16 -3.09
C ALA A 84 -7.19 16.38 -2.20
N LEU A 85 -6.65 15.34 -1.55
CA LEU A 85 -5.40 15.48 -0.80
C LEU A 85 -4.21 15.67 -1.76
N PRO A 86 -3.33 16.66 -1.50
CA PRO A 86 -2.21 17.00 -2.36
C PRO A 86 -1.02 16.04 -2.20
N LEU A 87 -1.22 14.72 -2.37
CA LEU A 87 -0.14 13.73 -2.21
C LEU A 87 1.01 13.91 -3.20
N ASP A 88 0.74 14.51 -4.36
CA ASP A 88 1.70 14.78 -5.44
C ASP A 88 2.55 16.04 -5.23
N SER A 89 2.17 16.91 -4.30
CA SER A 89 2.76 18.24 -4.14
C SER A 89 3.07 18.63 -2.70
N ALA A 90 2.49 17.94 -1.71
CA ALA A 90 2.72 18.23 -0.32
C ALA A 90 4.10 17.78 0.17
N LEU A 91 4.78 18.66 0.90
CA LEU A 91 6.10 18.39 1.48
C LEU A 91 6.10 17.23 2.49
N TRP A 92 4.96 16.99 3.17
CA TRP A 92 4.82 15.88 4.12
C TRP A 92 4.60 14.52 3.44
N SER A 93 4.33 14.48 2.12
CA SER A 93 3.98 13.23 1.42
C SER A 93 5.11 12.20 1.52
N GLN A 94 6.34 12.64 1.27
CA GLN A 94 7.54 11.81 1.37
C GLN A 94 7.71 11.21 2.77
N ASP A 95 7.51 12.02 3.82
CA ASP A 95 7.59 11.58 5.22
C ASP A 95 6.56 10.47 5.52
N VAL A 96 5.35 10.59 4.98
CA VAL A 96 4.28 9.58 5.16
C VAL A 96 4.66 8.26 4.50
N PHE A 97 5.09 8.28 3.23
CA PHE A 97 5.49 7.06 2.54
C PHE A 97 6.69 6.40 3.22
N SER A 98 7.71 7.17 3.59
CA SER A 98 8.87 6.65 4.34
C SER A 98 8.46 5.98 5.66
N ALA A 99 7.53 6.61 6.41
CA ALA A 99 7.03 6.05 7.65
C ALA A 99 6.25 4.73 7.44
N LEU A 100 5.37 4.66 6.43
CA LEU A 100 4.63 3.44 6.10
C LEU A 100 5.55 2.32 5.60
N CYS A 101 6.54 2.64 4.76
CA CYS A 101 7.60 1.73 4.31
C CYS A 101 8.35 1.13 5.50
N HIS A 102 8.82 1.97 6.42
CA HIS A 102 9.50 1.49 7.63
C HIS A 102 8.61 0.55 8.45
N VAL A 103 7.32 0.87 8.61
CA VAL A 103 6.38 0.04 9.38
C VAL A 103 6.12 -1.31 8.70
N VAL A 104 5.92 -1.35 7.38
CA VAL A 104 5.62 -2.60 6.68
C VAL A 104 6.83 -3.56 6.69
N THR A 105 8.04 -3.01 6.65
CA THR A 105 9.28 -3.79 6.64
C THR A 105 9.69 -4.25 8.04
N PHE A 106 9.63 -3.39 9.07
CA PHE A 106 10.27 -3.64 10.36
C PHE A 106 9.32 -3.86 11.56
N CYS A 107 8.03 -3.58 11.43
CA CYS A 107 7.12 -3.76 12.56
C CYS A 107 6.90 -5.26 12.85
N LYS A 108 7.15 -5.71 14.08
CA LYS A 108 6.93 -7.12 14.46
C LYS A 108 5.48 -7.59 14.37
N ASN A 109 4.51 -6.67 14.48
CA ASN A 109 3.10 -7.01 14.52
C ASN A 109 2.51 -7.14 13.10
N TYR A 110 2.12 -8.36 12.71
CA TYR A 110 1.53 -8.62 11.38
C TYR A 110 0.30 -7.75 11.07
N LYS A 111 -0.59 -7.48 12.04
CA LYS A 111 -1.78 -6.64 11.80
C LYS A 111 -1.40 -5.20 11.43
N VAL A 112 -0.36 -4.66 12.09
CA VAL A 112 0.15 -3.32 11.77
C VAL A 112 0.78 -3.32 10.37
N ARG A 113 1.60 -4.33 10.04
CA ARG A 113 2.19 -4.48 8.71
C ARG A 113 1.12 -4.56 7.61
N ILE A 114 0.05 -5.35 7.84
CA ILE A 114 -1.10 -5.48 6.92
C ILE A 114 -1.73 -4.12 6.64
N LYS A 115 -2.03 -3.32 7.69
CA LYS A 115 -2.62 -1.99 7.47
C LYS A 115 -1.66 -1.02 6.79
N SER A 116 -0.35 -1.12 7.06
CA SER A 116 0.65 -0.31 6.36
C SER A 116 0.73 -0.64 4.87
N ALA A 117 0.84 -1.93 4.54
CA ALA A 117 0.82 -2.41 3.15
C ALA A 117 -0.46 -1.99 2.42
N ALA A 118 -1.62 -2.15 3.07
CA ALA A 118 -2.90 -1.73 2.51
C ALA A 118 -2.95 -0.21 2.27
N ALA A 119 -2.38 0.61 3.17
CA ALA A 119 -2.30 2.05 2.99
C ALA A 119 -1.42 2.44 1.80
N LEU A 120 -0.26 1.79 1.63
CA LEU A 120 0.64 2.01 0.49
C LEU A 120 -0.02 1.67 -0.86
N ALA A 121 -1.02 0.80 -0.88
CA ALA A 121 -1.78 0.41 -2.07
C ALA A 121 -3.04 1.26 -2.32
N VAL A 122 -3.27 2.35 -1.58
CA VAL A 122 -4.46 3.21 -1.77
C VAL A 122 -4.30 4.24 -2.90
N PRO A 123 -3.18 4.99 -3.02
CA PRO A 123 -3.08 6.03 -4.03
C PRO A 123 -3.21 5.46 -5.45
N ALA A 124 -4.19 5.97 -6.21
CA ALA A 124 -4.55 5.42 -7.53
C ALA A 124 -3.81 6.07 -8.71
N ARG A 125 -3.00 7.10 -8.47
CA ARG A 125 -2.24 7.84 -9.50
C ARG A 125 -0.74 7.73 -9.21
N ARG A 126 0.07 7.53 -10.26
CA ARG A 126 1.53 7.43 -10.15
C ARG A 126 2.16 8.63 -9.44
N GLY A 127 1.74 9.85 -9.79
CA GLY A 127 2.27 11.08 -9.22
C GLY A 127 2.09 11.23 -7.70
N CYS A 128 1.12 10.51 -7.10
CA CYS A 128 0.92 10.54 -5.65
C CYS A 128 2.08 9.89 -4.87
N TYR A 129 2.89 9.04 -5.51
CA TYR A 129 4.03 8.37 -4.89
C TYR A 129 5.33 9.19 -4.96
N GLY A 130 5.30 10.40 -5.53
CA GLY A 130 6.48 11.23 -5.70
C GLY A 130 7.34 10.83 -6.91
N ASP A 131 8.65 11.05 -6.80
CA ASP A 131 9.61 10.78 -7.87
C ASP A 131 9.87 9.27 -8.07
N ILE A 132 10.74 8.94 -9.03
CA ILE A 132 11.12 7.56 -9.34
C ILE A 132 11.80 6.88 -8.13
N LYS A 133 12.59 7.62 -7.36
CA LYS A 133 13.31 7.08 -6.20
C LYS A 133 12.35 6.71 -5.08
N GLN A 134 11.40 7.58 -4.77
CA GLN A 134 10.40 7.32 -3.75
C GLN A 134 9.48 6.17 -4.15
N PHE A 135 9.07 6.09 -5.42
CA PHE A 135 8.25 4.98 -5.91
C PHE A 135 8.99 3.63 -5.85
N SER A 136 10.24 3.59 -6.31
CA SER A 136 11.12 2.42 -6.20
C SER A 136 11.36 2.02 -4.73
N PHE A 137 11.52 3.00 -3.83
CA PHE A 137 11.64 2.72 -2.40
C PHE A 137 10.38 2.06 -1.81
N VAL A 138 9.19 2.49 -2.22
CA VAL A 138 7.93 1.85 -1.81
C VAL A 138 7.86 0.41 -2.32
N TRP A 139 8.23 0.19 -3.59
CA TRP A 139 8.30 -1.14 -4.20
C TRP A 139 9.21 -2.08 -3.40
N HIS A 140 10.48 -1.71 -3.21
CA HIS A 140 11.44 -2.55 -2.48
C HIS A 140 11.02 -2.78 -1.03
N SER A 141 10.45 -1.77 -0.36
CA SER A 141 9.95 -1.95 1.01
C SER A 141 8.87 -3.03 1.11
N LEU A 142 7.98 -3.12 0.12
CA LEU A 142 6.94 -4.15 0.04
C LEU A 142 7.51 -5.52 -0.33
N ALA A 143 8.46 -5.56 -1.27
CA ALA A 143 9.12 -6.80 -1.70
C ALA A 143 9.97 -7.41 -0.57
N THR A 144 10.82 -6.61 0.08
CA THR A 144 11.54 -7.02 1.30
C THR A 144 10.60 -7.45 2.42
N ALA A 145 9.45 -6.76 2.60
CA ALA A 145 8.46 -7.18 3.59
C ALA A 145 7.83 -8.55 3.25
N LEU A 146 7.70 -8.87 1.96
CA LEU A 146 7.16 -10.13 1.46
C LEU A 146 8.16 -11.27 1.66
N GLU A 147 9.44 -11.05 1.38
CA GLU A 147 10.53 -11.98 1.70
C GLU A 147 10.55 -12.31 3.19
N ASN A 148 10.53 -11.28 4.05
CA ASN A 148 10.54 -11.42 5.51
C ASN A 148 9.20 -11.90 6.11
N SER A 149 8.28 -12.42 5.29
CA SER A 149 7.01 -12.96 5.78
C SER A 149 7.04 -14.48 5.98
N GLU A 150 8.11 -15.18 5.58
CA GLU A 150 8.22 -16.64 5.70
C GLU A 150 8.62 -17.12 7.13
N ASP A 151 9.09 -16.23 8.00
CA ASP A 151 9.68 -16.54 9.32
C ASP A 151 8.68 -16.69 10.49
N THR A 152 7.62 -17.50 10.36
CA THR A 152 6.67 -17.71 11.47
C THR A 152 6.61 -19.16 11.95
N ASN A 153 7.09 -19.41 13.17
CA ASN A 153 7.00 -20.71 13.86
C ASN A 153 5.75 -20.83 14.77
N ASP A 154 4.94 -19.77 14.92
CA ASP A 154 3.72 -19.77 15.73
C ASP A 154 2.47 -20.03 14.87
N PHE A 155 1.73 -21.09 15.23
CA PHE A 155 0.48 -21.49 14.57
C PHE A 155 -0.62 -20.41 14.63
N LEU A 156 -0.71 -19.66 15.73
CA LEU A 156 -1.70 -18.58 15.88
C LEU A 156 -1.39 -17.39 14.96
N GLU A 157 -0.12 -17.18 14.64
CA GLU A 157 0.33 -16.12 13.75
C GLU A 157 0.27 -16.52 12.27
N TYR A 158 0.19 -17.82 11.95
CA TYR A 158 0.14 -18.33 10.58
C TYR A 158 -0.97 -17.67 9.73
N ARG A 159 -2.17 -17.48 10.30
CA ARG A 159 -3.29 -16.80 9.60
C ARG A 159 -2.98 -15.33 9.28
N TYR A 160 -2.33 -14.63 10.19
CA TYR A 160 -1.93 -13.24 9.98
C TYR A 160 -0.76 -13.13 8.99
N CYS A 161 0.18 -14.06 9.02
CA CYS A 161 1.23 -14.19 8.01
C CYS A 161 0.65 -14.42 6.60
N ALA A 162 -0.34 -15.31 6.46
CA ALA A 162 -1.02 -15.52 5.18
C ALA A 162 -1.75 -14.25 4.69
N SER A 163 -2.48 -13.57 5.59
CA SER A 163 -3.14 -12.30 5.28
C SER A 163 -2.16 -11.20 4.90
N LEU A 164 -0.99 -11.13 5.54
CA LEU A 164 0.07 -10.20 5.18
C LEU A 164 0.60 -10.48 3.78
N ARG A 165 0.94 -11.73 3.46
CA ARG A 165 1.43 -12.13 2.12
C ARG A 165 0.44 -11.77 1.03
N HIS A 166 -0.85 -12.01 1.27
CA HIS A 166 -1.90 -11.61 0.35
C HIS A 166 -1.93 -10.09 0.14
N THR A 167 -1.92 -9.32 1.24
CA THR A 167 -1.96 -7.85 1.17
C THR A 167 -0.73 -7.27 0.47
N LEU A 168 0.46 -7.80 0.75
CA LEU A 168 1.72 -7.39 0.10
C LEU A 168 1.72 -7.71 -1.39
N SER A 169 1.26 -8.89 -1.76
CA SER A 169 1.10 -9.30 -3.16
C SER A 169 0.15 -8.37 -3.93
N GLN A 170 -0.99 -8.01 -3.32
CA GLN A 170 -1.92 -7.04 -3.89
C GLN A 170 -1.32 -5.63 -3.98
N ALA A 171 -0.53 -5.22 -2.99
CA ALA A 171 0.14 -3.91 -3.02
C ALA A 171 1.19 -3.82 -4.14
N LEU A 172 1.99 -4.86 -4.35
CA LEU A 172 2.95 -4.94 -5.46
C LEU A 172 2.23 -4.93 -6.82
N LEU A 173 1.17 -5.72 -6.97
CA LEU A 173 0.38 -5.75 -8.20
C LEU A 173 -0.30 -4.40 -8.48
N HIS A 174 -0.76 -3.71 -7.43
CA HIS A 174 -1.27 -2.34 -7.53
C HIS A 174 -0.19 -1.37 -8.02
N LEU A 175 1.03 -1.42 -7.47
CA LEU A 175 2.14 -0.57 -7.93
C LEU A 175 2.45 -0.79 -9.41
N LEU A 176 2.51 -2.05 -9.87
CA LEU A 176 2.64 -2.35 -11.30
C LEU A 176 1.49 -1.73 -12.11
N GLY A 177 0.25 -1.85 -11.63
CA GLY A 177 -0.93 -1.33 -12.30
C GLY A 177 -1.07 0.21 -12.34
N VAL A 178 -0.28 0.94 -11.56
CA VAL A 178 -0.19 2.41 -11.57
C VAL A 178 1.16 2.93 -12.05
N SER A 179 2.10 2.06 -12.38
CA SER A 179 3.43 2.44 -12.86
C SER A 179 3.39 3.14 -14.23
N GLU A 180 4.39 3.97 -14.50
CA GLU A 180 4.60 4.64 -15.78
C GLU A 180 5.89 4.13 -16.46
N SER A 181 6.14 4.51 -17.71
CA SER A 181 7.29 4.02 -18.50
C SER A 181 8.63 4.25 -17.79
N GLN A 182 8.78 5.40 -17.14
CA GLN A 182 9.98 5.78 -16.39
C GLN A 182 10.32 4.87 -15.21
N ASP A 183 9.35 4.10 -14.69
CA ASP A 183 9.56 3.17 -13.57
C ASP A 183 10.04 1.79 -14.03
N MET A 184 9.83 1.46 -15.31
CA MET A 184 10.10 0.15 -15.87
C MET A 184 11.54 -0.35 -15.70
N PRO A 185 12.59 0.49 -15.84
CA PRO A 185 13.96 0.02 -15.65
C PRO A 185 14.21 -0.50 -14.22
N ALA A 186 13.74 0.24 -13.20
CA ALA A 186 13.95 -0.13 -11.80
C ALA A 186 13.09 -1.35 -11.40
N LEU A 187 11.83 -1.39 -11.84
CA LEU A 187 10.94 -2.53 -11.60
C LEU A 187 11.41 -3.79 -12.33
N GLY A 188 11.85 -3.66 -13.58
CA GLY A 188 12.39 -4.76 -14.37
C GLY A 188 13.65 -5.35 -13.71
N ALA A 189 14.60 -4.52 -13.28
CA ALA A 189 15.80 -4.97 -12.59
C ALA A 189 15.50 -5.72 -11.28
N SER A 190 14.51 -5.26 -10.52
CA SER A 190 14.02 -5.97 -9.32
C SER A 190 13.41 -7.33 -9.68
N LEU A 191 12.55 -7.38 -10.70
CA LEU A 191 11.85 -8.60 -11.11
C LEU A 191 12.74 -9.63 -11.80
N ASP A 192 13.87 -9.21 -12.38
CA ASP A 192 14.90 -10.10 -12.95
C ASP A 192 15.87 -10.67 -11.89
N SER A 193 15.73 -10.22 -10.63
CA SER A 193 16.58 -10.65 -9.52
C SER A 193 15.94 -11.74 -8.65
N GLU A 194 16.63 -12.16 -7.58
CA GLU A 194 16.07 -13.08 -6.57
C GLU A 194 14.78 -12.53 -5.92
N GLU A 195 14.67 -11.21 -5.80
CA GLU A 195 13.46 -10.52 -5.30
C GLU A 195 12.25 -10.87 -6.18
N GLY A 196 12.43 -10.87 -7.51
CA GLY A 196 11.42 -11.28 -8.48
C GLY A 196 10.97 -12.75 -8.33
N CYS A 197 11.90 -13.67 -8.10
CA CYS A 197 11.58 -15.08 -7.83
C CYS A 197 10.66 -15.23 -6.61
N THR A 198 10.96 -14.50 -5.53
CA THR A 198 10.14 -14.50 -4.31
C THR A 198 8.75 -13.91 -4.58
N ILE A 199 8.67 -12.78 -5.28
CA ILE A 199 7.40 -12.15 -5.66
C ILE A 199 6.55 -13.12 -6.50
N LYS A 200 7.12 -13.77 -7.53
CA LYS A 200 6.42 -14.75 -8.39
C LYS A 200 5.83 -15.90 -7.59
N LYS A 201 6.62 -16.49 -6.68
CA LYS A 201 6.20 -17.58 -5.79
C LYS A 201 5.01 -17.16 -4.92
N HIS A 202 5.03 -15.94 -4.37
CA HIS A 202 3.95 -15.46 -3.52
C HIS A 202 2.70 -15.04 -4.31
N LEU A 203 2.86 -14.38 -5.46
CA LEU A 203 1.74 -13.99 -6.32
C LEU A 203 0.94 -15.20 -6.78
N THR A 204 1.62 -16.22 -7.30
CA THR A 204 0.99 -17.48 -7.74
C THR A 204 0.29 -18.19 -6.58
N ARG A 205 0.92 -18.26 -5.39
CA ARG A 205 0.29 -18.83 -4.19
C ARG A 205 -0.93 -18.02 -3.72
N CYS A 206 -0.88 -16.69 -3.81
CA CYS A 206 -2.00 -15.82 -3.41
C CYS A 206 -3.18 -15.93 -4.35
N ILE A 207 -2.97 -16.21 -5.63
CA ILE A 207 -4.06 -16.44 -6.59
C ILE A 207 -4.77 -17.75 -6.26
N ARG A 208 -4.03 -18.82 -5.92
CA ARG A 208 -4.59 -20.14 -5.58
C ARG A 208 -5.41 -20.21 -4.29
N ALA A 209 -5.09 -19.40 -3.28
CA ALA A 209 -5.63 -19.62 -1.94
C ALA A 209 -7.15 -19.38 -1.88
N GLU A 210 -7.92 -20.47 -1.87
CA GLU A 210 -9.30 -20.51 -1.37
C GLU A 210 -9.26 -20.19 0.14
N ASP A 211 -9.86 -19.06 0.54
CA ASP A 211 -10.09 -18.67 1.94
C ASP A 211 -8.88 -18.60 2.90
N GLY A 212 -7.77 -18.00 2.47
CA GLY A 212 -6.74 -17.51 3.39
C GLY A 212 -7.05 -16.16 4.06
N GLY A 213 -8.08 -15.46 3.58
CA GLY A 213 -8.53 -14.16 4.10
C GLY A 213 -9.69 -14.33 5.07
N GLY A 214 -9.52 -15.17 6.09
CA GLY A 214 -10.51 -15.26 7.17
C GLY A 214 -10.76 -13.86 7.72
N GLU A 215 -12.03 -13.43 7.70
CA GLU A 215 -12.49 -12.23 8.39
C GLU A 215 -11.88 -12.25 9.80
N LEU A 216 -11.00 -11.27 10.06
CA LEU A 216 -10.43 -11.12 11.38
C LEU A 216 -11.57 -10.67 12.29
N GLU A 217 -12.00 -11.58 13.18
CA GLU A 217 -13.01 -11.32 14.20
C GLU A 217 -12.71 -9.99 14.90
N GLY A 218 -13.60 -9.01 14.69
CA GLY A 218 -13.55 -7.69 15.32
C GLY A 218 -13.79 -6.48 14.42
N GLU A 219 -13.78 -6.61 13.08
CA GLU A 219 -13.91 -5.45 12.18
C GLU A 219 -15.03 -5.63 11.12
N LYS A 220 -16.30 -5.47 11.54
CA LYS A 220 -17.45 -5.24 10.64
C LYS A 220 -17.50 -3.81 10.06
N GLU A 221 -16.36 -3.16 9.87
CA GLU A 221 -16.30 -1.82 9.29
C GLU A 221 -15.54 -1.84 7.96
N MET A 222 -16.34 -1.93 6.89
CA MET A 222 -16.01 -1.70 5.48
C MET A 222 -15.39 -2.88 4.70
N GLY A 223 -16.28 -3.75 4.19
CA GLY A 223 -16.14 -4.51 2.93
C GLY A 223 -14.75 -5.03 2.57
N GLY A 224 -14.34 -6.14 3.19
CA GLY A 224 -13.31 -6.98 2.61
C GLY A 224 -13.91 -7.73 1.42
N ASN A 225 -13.54 -7.34 0.19
CA ASN A 225 -13.88 -8.14 -0.98
C ASN A 225 -13.11 -9.46 -0.89
N SER A 226 -13.79 -10.56 -0.55
CA SER A 226 -13.27 -11.88 -0.85
C SER A 226 -13.25 -12.01 -2.38
N PHE A 227 -12.11 -11.70 -2.98
CA PHE A 227 -11.89 -11.92 -4.39
C PHE A 227 -11.79 -13.42 -4.63
N ASN A 228 -12.68 -13.96 -5.47
CA ASN A 228 -12.53 -15.33 -5.94
C ASN A 228 -11.32 -15.45 -6.88
N THR A 229 -10.82 -16.66 -7.10
CA THR A 229 -9.63 -16.94 -7.93
C THR A 229 -9.72 -16.28 -9.31
N GLN A 230 -10.91 -16.30 -9.91
CA GLN A 230 -11.17 -15.69 -11.22
C GLN A 230 -10.93 -14.17 -11.23
N GLN A 231 -11.46 -13.45 -10.23
CA GLN A 231 -11.27 -12.00 -10.15
C GLN A 231 -9.81 -11.61 -9.88
N ARG A 232 -9.04 -12.47 -9.18
CA ARG A 232 -7.60 -12.26 -8.98
C ARG A 232 -6.83 -12.38 -10.30
N ILE A 233 -7.22 -13.34 -11.14
CA ILE A 233 -6.65 -13.52 -12.49
C ILE A 233 -7.03 -12.33 -13.39
N GLU A 234 -8.29 -11.91 -13.37
CA GLU A 234 -8.75 -10.72 -14.11
C GLU A 234 -7.96 -9.47 -13.71
N HIS A 235 -7.68 -9.30 -12.41
CA HIS A 235 -6.85 -8.19 -11.95
C HIS A 235 -5.41 -8.26 -12.48
N LEU A 236 -4.81 -9.46 -12.49
CA LEU A 236 -3.47 -9.67 -13.06
C LEU A 236 -3.44 -9.39 -14.58
N GLN A 237 -4.45 -9.85 -15.31
CA GLN A 237 -4.61 -9.58 -16.76
C GLN A 237 -4.80 -8.08 -17.05
N LEU A 238 -5.56 -7.38 -16.23
CA LEU A 238 -5.74 -5.93 -16.34
C LEU A 238 -4.40 -5.20 -16.13
N THR A 239 -3.63 -5.60 -15.12
CA THR A 239 -2.30 -5.03 -14.87
C THR A 239 -1.34 -5.30 -16.02
N LEU A 240 -1.32 -6.53 -16.56
CA LEU A 240 -0.52 -6.85 -17.74
C LEU A 240 -0.89 -5.98 -18.95
N SER A 241 -2.19 -5.82 -19.21
CA SER A 241 -2.69 -5.02 -20.33
C SER A 241 -2.22 -3.56 -20.21
N LYS A 242 -2.34 -2.98 -19.01
CA LYS A 242 -1.85 -1.61 -18.74
C LYS A 242 -0.35 -1.46 -18.97
N VAL A 243 0.46 -2.39 -18.48
CA VAL A 243 1.93 -2.34 -18.65
C VAL A 243 2.30 -2.46 -20.13
N LYS A 244 1.61 -3.32 -20.91
CA LYS A 244 1.82 -3.44 -22.37
C LYS A 244 1.53 -2.14 -23.12
N GLU A 245 0.53 -1.38 -22.68
CA GLU A 245 0.13 -0.11 -23.29
C GLU A 245 1.09 1.05 -23.00
N LEU A 246 1.99 0.92 -22.02
CA LEU A 246 3.00 1.93 -21.72
C LEU A 246 3.91 2.17 -22.92
N ARG A 247 4.12 3.45 -23.25
CA ARG A 247 5.00 3.88 -24.34
C ARG A 247 6.21 4.56 -23.74
N ALA A 248 7.39 4.12 -24.17
CA ALA A 248 8.63 4.75 -23.79
C ALA A 248 8.83 6.06 -24.56
N GLU A 249 9.21 7.12 -23.86
CA GLU A 249 9.34 8.48 -24.41
C GLU A 249 10.70 9.10 -24.06
N GLY A 250 11.24 9.95 -24.95
CA GLY A 250 12.48 10.69 -24.70
C GLY A 250 13.77 9.86 -24.75
N ASP A 251 14.81 10.36 -24.09
CA ASP A 251 16.18 9.83 -24.16
C ASP A 251 16.35 8.47 -23.46
N GLY A 252 15.48 8.14 -22.50
CA GLY A 252 15.48 6.87 -21.73
C GLY A 252 14.83 5.69 -22.45
N ARG A 253 14.35 5.88 -23.68
CA ARG A 253 13.44 4.95 -24.37
C ARG A 253 13.91 3.49 -24.39
N ARG A 254 15.21 3.27 -24.60
CA ARG A 254 15.77 1.91 -24.71
C ARG A 254 15.76 1.17 -23.37
N GLU A 255 16.07 1.87 -22.28
CA GLU A 255 16.06 1.30 -20.93
C GLU A 255 14.63 1.07 -20.46
N GLU A 256 13.72 2.00 -20.75
CA GLU A 256 12.29 1.86 -20.43
C GLU A 256 11.66 0.67 -21.15
N GLU A 257 11.90 0.49 -22.45
CA GLU A 257 11.36 -0.66 -23.18
C GLU A 257 12.00 -1.98 -22.72
N GLY A 258 13.32 -2.00 -22.45
CA GLY A 258 13.99 -3.19 -21.92
C GLY A 258 13.47 -3.61 -20.54
N GLY A 259 13.27 -2.65 -19.64
CA GLY A 259 12.63 -2.89 -18.35
C GLY A 259 11.20 -3.37 -18.51
N LYS A 260 10.43 -2.76 -19.42
CA LYS A 260 9.04 -3.13 -19.71
C LYS A 260 8.93 -4.56 -20.21
N ASP A 261 9.79 -4.99 -21.13
CA ASP A 261 9.81 -6.36 -21.65
C ASP A 261 9.99 -7.38 -20.52
N ILE A 262 10.87 -7.10 -19.55
CA ILE A 262 11.07 -7.94 -18.35
C ILE A 262 9.80 -7.98 -17.49
N VAL A 263 9.18 -6.82 -17.20
CA VAL A 263 7.95 -6.76 -16.40
C VAL A 263 6.80 -7.51 -17.09
N VAL A 264 6.65 -7.35 -18.41
CA VAL A 264 5.64 -8.05 -19.21
C VAL A 264 5.88 -9.57 -19.16
N SER A 265 7.12 -10.01 -19.41
CA SER A 265 7.48 -11.43 -19.35
C SER A 265 7.20 -12.02 -17.97
N PHE A 266 7.49 -11.29 -16.90
CA PHE A 266 7.22 -11.70 -15.53
C PHE A 266 5.71 -11.92 -15.27
N LEU A 267 4.87 -10.99 -15.72
CA LEU A 267 3.43 -11.05 -15.54
C LEU A 267 2.78 -12.15 -16.39
N GLU A 268 3.24 -12.35 -17.63
CA GLU A 268 2.82 -13.46 -18.50
C GLU A 268 3.16 -14.81 -17.88
N ASP A 269 4.38 -14.94 -17.35
CA ASP A 269 4.82 -16.12 -16.60
C ASP A 269 3.94 -16.41 -15.39
N CYS A 270 3.58 -15.37 -14.62
CA CYS A 270 2.68 -15.51 -13.47
C CYS A 270 1.29 -16.01 -13.91
N LEU A 271 0.73 -15.44 -14.99
CA LEU A 271 -0.56 -15.84 -15.54
C LEU A 271 -0.55 -17.29 -16.03
N LYS A 272 0.43 -17.64 -16.85
CA LYS A 272 0.59 -19.01 -17.37
C LYS A 272 0.70 -20.03 -16.24
N THR A 273 1.50 -19.72 -15.22
CA THR A 273 1.63 -20.58 -14.04
C THR A 273 0.28 -20.75 -13.32
N CYS A 274 -0.56 -19.72 -13.25
CA CYS A 274 -1.88 -19.81 -12.62
C CYS A 274 -2.88 -20.59 -13.48
N GLU A 275 -2.86 -20.42 -14.80
CA GLU A 275 -3.75 -21.10 -15.75
C GLU A 275 -3.47 -22.61 -15.83
N GLU A 276 -2.20 -23.01 -16.03
CA GLU A 276 -1.78 -24.43 -16.05
C GLU A 276 -2.18 -25.17 -14.77
N GLN A 277 -2.25 -24.45 -13.64
CA GLN A 277 -2.56 -25.03 -12.34
C GLN A 277 -4.06 -25.14 -12.07
N LEU A 278 -4.88 -24.32 -12.74
CA LEU A 278 -6.34 -24.46 -12.73
C LEU A 278 -6.79 -25.65 -13.59
N GLU A 279 -6.11 -25.88 -14.72
CA GLU A 279 -6.37 -27.04 -15.59
C GLU A 279 -6.06 -28.38 -14.88
N LEU A 280 -5.08 -28.40 -13.98
CA LEU A 280 -4.72 -29.59 -13.18
C LEU A 280 -5.69 -29.89 -12.02
N GLN A 281 -6.63 -28.98 -11.71
CA GLN A 281 -7.63 -29.14 -10.65
C GLN A 281 -9.02 -29.54 -11.18
N GLN A 282 -9.18 -29.63 -12.51
CA GLN A 282 -10.40 -30.11 -13.20
C GLN A 282 -10.26 -31.57 -13.61
#